data_AF-A0A0K9P6R7-F1
#
_entry.id   AF-A0A0K9P6R7-F1
#
_cell.length_a   1.000
_cell.length_b   1.000
_cell.length_c   1.000
_cell.angle_alpha   90.00
_cell.angle_beta   90.00
_cell.angle_gamma   90.00
#
_symmetry.space_group_name_H-M   'P 1'
#
loop_
_entity.id
_entity.type
_entity.pdbx_description
1 polymer ?
#
loop_
_entity_poly.entity_id
_entity_poly.type
_entity_poly.pdbx_seq_one_letter_code
_entity_poly.pdbx_strand_id
1 'polypeptide(L)'
;MMGILIPSPILRPVTFLLIAFFCLNLSFALHEDQVGVADWHHQYLGKVKQAVFHTQKTGRKRVIVLTEENVIASLDLRRGGIFWRHLLGNNDQIDHIDIALGK
;
A
#
# COMPACT_ATOMS: atom_id res chain seq x y z
N MET A 1 41.20 42.18 -22.10
CA MET A 1 40.33 41.87 -20.94
C MET A 1 38.91 42.30 -21.31
N MET A 2 37.91 41.46 -21.02
CA MET A 2 36.48 41.56 -21.42
C MET A 2 36.22 41.47 -22.94
N GLY A 3 35.25 40.73 -23.47
CA GLY A 3 34.10 40.04 -22.87
C GLY A 3 32.88 40.18 -23.81
N ILE A 4 32.68 39.16 -24.66
CA ILE A 4 31.48 38.67 -25.39
C ILE A 4 30.21 39.56 -25.41
N LEU A 5 29.61 39.78 -26.58
CA LEU A 5 28.23 39.33 -26.88
C LEU A 5 27.85 39.51 -28.37
N ILE A 6 27.91 38.42 -29.14
CA ILE A 6 27.21 38.31 -30.43
C ILE A 6 25.88 37.61 -30.13
N PRO A 7 24.70 38.20 -30.43
CA PRO A 7 23.43 37.53 -30.20
C PRO A 7 23.13 36.65 -31.42
N SER A 8 23.51 35.38 -31.39
CA SER A 8 23.13 34.46 -32.47
C SER A 8 21.70 33.94 -32.23
N PRO A 9 20.76 34.06 -33.20
CA PRO A 9 19.37 33.59 -33.08
C PRO A 9 19.28 32.06 -32.93
N ILE A 10 20.40 31.37 -33.11
CA ILE A 10 20.58 29.92 -33.04
C ILE A 10 20.90 29.47 -31.60
N LEU A 11 21.46 30.35 -30.74
CA LEU A 11 21.86 29.97 -29.38
C LEU A 11 20.65 29.67 -28.50
N ARG A 12 19.60 30.50 -28.58
CA ARG A 12 18.35 30.34 -27.80
C ARG A 12 17.65 28.98 -28.02
N PRO A 13 17.36 28.54 -29.26
CA PRO A 13 16.74 27.24 -29.47
C PRO A 13 17.65 26.09 -29.05
N VAL A 14 18.97 26.21 -29.21
CA VAL A 14 19.94 25.20 -28.74
C VAL A 14 19.91 25.07 -27.23
N THR A 15 19.84 26.18 -26.49
CA THR A 15 19.71 26.14 -25.02
C THR A 15 18.39 25.49 -24.60
N PHE A 16 17.27 25.82 -25.24
CA PHE A 16 15.99 25.18 -24.98
C PHE A 16 16.02 23.67 -25.27
N LEU A 17 16.69 23.25 -26.35
CA LEU A 17 16.80 21.85 -26.74
C LEU A 17 17.68 21.06 -25.76
N LEU A 18 18.76 21.67 -25.26
CA LEU A 18 19.60 21.11 -24.20
C LEU A 18 18.82 20.94 -22.88
N ILE A 19 18.02 21.95 -22.49
CA ILE A 19 17.17 21.87 -21.30
C ILE A 19 16.13 20.77 -21.46
N ALA A 20 15.45 20.68 -22.62
CA ALA A 20 14.48 19.63 -22.91
C ALA A 20 15.12 18.23 -22.84
N PHE A 21 16.31 18.05 -23.43
CA PHE A 21 17.05 16.79 -23.37
C PHE A 21 17.43 16.40 -21.94
N PHE A 22 17.82 17.38 -21.11
CA PHE A 22 18.10 17.14 -19.71
C PHE A 22 16.84 16.74 -18.93
N CYS A 23 15.70 17.37 -19.21
CA CYS A 23 14.41 17.06 -18.60
C CYS A 23 13.88 15.66 -18.95
N LEU A 24 14.22 15.10 -20.12
CA LEU A 24 13.83 13.73 -20.50
C LEU A 24 14.46 12.65 -19.59
N ASN A 25 15.59 12.95 -18.97
CA ASN A 25 16.29 12.03 -18.06
C ASN A 25 15.74 12.07 -16.63
N LEU A 26 14.83 12.99 -16.29
CA LEU A 26 14.29 13.12 -14.93
C LEU A 26 13.14 12.16 -14.61
N SER A 27 12.63 11.37 -15.58
CA SER A 27 11.60 10.37 -15.29
C SER A 27 12.23 9.08 -14.75
N PHE A 28 12.80 9.13 -13.56
CA PHE A 28 13.17 7.91 -12.81
C PHE A 28 11.90 7.32 -12.18
N ALA A 29 11.17 6.51 -12.95
CA ALA A 29 10.22 5.57 -12.37
C ALA A 29 10.99 4.38 -11.77
N LEU A 30 10.52 3.82 -10.66
CA LEU A 30 11.07 2.58 -10.12
C LEU A 30 10.92 1.47 -11.15
N HIS A 31 12.02 0.77 -11.44
CA HIS A 31 11.98 -0.41 -12.30
C HIS A 31 11.25 -1.57 -11.62
N GLU A 32 10.67 -2.46 -12.42
CA GLU A 32 9.86 -3.60 -11.95
C GLU A 32 10.65 -4.52 -11.00
N ASP A 33 11.94 -4.71 -11.25
CA ASP A 33 12.85 -5.52 -10.43
C ASP A 33 13.20 -4.88 -9.08
N GLN A 34 12.86 -3.61 -8.88
CA GLN A 34 13.11 -2.87 -7.64
C GLN A 34 11.89 -2.89 -6.68
N VAL A 35 10.75 -3.44 -7.11
CA VAL A 35 9.53 -3.52 -6.29
C VAL A 35 9.76 -4.45 -5.09
N GLY A 36 9.58 -3.92 -3.87
CA GLY A 36 9.66 -4.72 -2.64
C GLY A 36 11.08 -5.07 -2.17
N VAL A 37 12.12 -4.58 -2.84
CA VAL A 37 13.53 -4.76 -2.41
C VAL A 37 13.89 -3.77 -1.31
N ALA A 38 13.50 -2.50 -1.47
CA ALA A 38 13.75 -1.43 -0.51
C ALA A 38 12.50 -1.03 0.31
N ASP A 39 11.34 -1.62 0.01
CA ASP A 39 10.07 -1.28 0.66
C ASP A 39 9.75 -2.27 1.79
N TRP A 40 9.50 -1.77 3.00
CA TRP A 40 8.85 -2.53 4.06
C TRP A 40 7.37 -2.17 4.14
N HIS A 41 6.52 -3.13 4.51
CA HIS A 41 5.10 -2.86 4.74
C HIS A 41 4.57 -3.69 5.90
N HIS A 42 4.29 -3.01 7.02
CA HIS A 42 3.66 -3.61 8.19
C HIS A 42 2.17 -3.34 8.17
N GLN A 43 1.38 -4.40 8.26
CA GLN A 43 -0.08 -4.31 8.31
C GLN A 43 -0.57 -4.48 9.75
N TYR A 44 -1.21 -3.45 10.29
CA TYR A 44 -1.86 -3.48 11.58
C TYR A 44 -3.38 -3.39 11.42
N LEU A 45 -4.10 -3.89 12.42
CA LEU A 45 -5.56 -3.97 12.43
C LEU A 45 -6.22 -2.99 13.42
N GLY A 46 -5.43 -2.39 14.31
CA GLY A 46 -5.94 -1.58 15.41
C GLY A 46 -6.40 -2.43 16.60
N LYS A 47 -7.16 -1.81 17.50
CA LYS A 47 -7.64 -2.45 18.73
C LYS A 47 -8.79 -3.41 18.43
N VAL A 48 -8.69 -4.64 18.92
CA VAL A 48 -9.73 -5.67 18.73
C VAL A 48 -10.91 -5.39 19.66
N LYS A 49 -12.12 -5.26 19.09
CA LYS A 49 -13.40 -5.23 19.81
C LYS A 49 -13.87 -6.65 20.13
N GLN A 50 -13.84 -7.52 19.12
CA GLN A 50 -14.34 -8.89 19.22
C GLN A 50 -13.47 -9.86 18.43
N ALA A 51 -13.35 -11.08 18.92
CA ALA A 51 -12.65 -12.17 18.26
C ALA A 51 -13.51 -13.45 18.29
N VAL A 52 -13.68 -14.09 17.14
CA VAL A 52 -14.42 -15.34 16.98
C VAL A 52 -13.49 -16.42 16.43
N PHE A 53 -13.36 -17.50 17.17
CA PHE A 53 -12.44 -18.58 16.84
C PHE A 53 -13.13 -19.62 15.96
N HIS A 54 -12.60 -19.84 14.76
CA HIS A 54 -13.06 -20.87 13.86
C HIS A 54 -12.05 -22.00 13.79
N THR A 55 -12.42 -23.17 14.29
CA THR A 55 -11.64 -24.40 14.11
C THR A 55 -12.35 -25.28 13.10
N GLN A 56 -11.85 -25.32 11.86
CA GLN A 56 -12.32 -26.29 10.89
C GLN A 56 -11.83 -27.69 11.27
N LYS A 57 -12.63 -28.71 10.97
CA LYS A 57 -12.26 -30.14 11.16
C LYS A 57 -10.94 -30.51 10.46
N THR A 58 -10.54 -29.73 9.45
CA THR A 58 -9.31 -29.87 8.65
C THR A 58 -8.06 -29.25 9.30
N GLY A 59 -8.13 -28.82 10.57
CA GLY A 59 -6.96 -28.39 11.35
C GLY A 59 -6.48 -26.96 11.09
N ARG A 60 -7.10 -26.22 10.15
CA ARG A 60 -6.83 -24.79 9.96
C ARG A 60 -7.49 -23.98 11.07
N LYS A 61 -6.67 -23.50 12.00
CA LYS A 61 -7.07 -22.62 13.09
C LYS A 61 -7.05 -21.17 12.60
N ARG A 62 -8.23 -20.55 12.50
CA ARG A 62 -8.36 -19.13 12.16
C ARG A 62 -9.12 -18.40 13.25
N VAL A 63 -8.82 -17.12 13.41
CA VAL A 63 -9.62 -16.21 14.23
C VAL A 63 -10.10 -15.07 13.34
N ILE A 64 -11.40 -14.79 13.40
CA ILE A 64 -11.99 -13.62 12.77
C ILE A 64 -12.04 -12.54 13.83
N VAL A 65 -11.51 -11.37 13.52
CA VAL A 65 -11.47 -10.23 14.43
C VAL A 65 -12.26 -9.06 13.85
N LEU A 66 -12.96 -8.36 14.73
CA LEU A 66 -13.59 -7.07 14.48
C LEU A 66 -12.87 -6.03 15.34
N THR A 67 -12.49 -4.90 14.74
CA THR A 67 -11.67 -3.88 15.40
C THR A 67 -12.43 -2.57 15.61
N GLU A 68 -11.88 -1.70 16.46
CA GLU A 68 -12.45 -0.38 16.71
C GLU A 68 -12.43 0.51 15.47
N GLU A 69 -11.47 0.29 14.58
CA GLU A 69 -11.31 0.98 13.28
C GLU A 69 -12.28 0.45 12.20
N ASN A 70 -13.34 -0.26 12.59
CA ASN A 70 -14.32 -0.89 11.71
C ASN A 70 -13.67 -1.82 10.65
N VAL A 71 -12.61 -2.53 11.04
CA VAL A 71 -11.98 -3.54 10.20
C VAL A 71 -12.40 -4.94 10.64
N ILE A 72 -12.83 -5.74 9.67
CA ILE A 72 -12.97 -7.19 9.82
C ILE A 72 -11.76 -7.85 9.21
N ALA A 73 -11.13 -8.79 9.91
CA ALA A 73 -10.02 -9.55 9.35
C ALA A 73 -10.01 -11.01 9.80
N SER A 74 -9.45 -11.87 8.95
CA SER A 74 -9.12 -13.24 9.31
C SER A 74 -7.62 -13.37 9.56
N LEU A 75 -7.28 -13.90 10.72
CA LEU A 75 -5.89 -14.11 11.16
C LEU A 75 -5.56 -15.59 11.28
N ASP A 76 -4.29 -15.92 10.99
CA ASP A 76 -3.69 -17.21 11.32
C ASP A 76 -3.35 -17.27 12.81
N LEU A 77 -3.93 -18.25 13.53
CA LEU A 77 -3.63 -18.47 14.95
C LEU A 77 -2.21 -18.97 15.22
N ARG A 78 -1.50 -19.50 14.21
CA ARG A 78 -0.15 -20.04 14.37
C ARG A 78 0.94 -19.02 14.08
N ARG A 79 0.74 -18.17 13.08
CA ARG A 79 1.75 -17.23 12.59
C ARG A 79 1.38 -15.76 12.80
N GLY A 80 0.14 -15.46 13.16
CA GLY A 80 -0.35 -14.08 13.27
C GLY A 80 -0.52 -13.36 11.93
N GLY A 81 -0.40 -14.08 10.81
CA GLY A 81 -0.55 -13.50 9.47
C GLY A 81 -2.00 -13.14 9.16
N ILE A 82 -2.21 -12.04 8.43
CA ILE A 82 -3.51 -11.61 7.93
C ILE A 82 -3.78 -12.33 6.62
N PHE A 83 -4.88 -13.10 6.53
CA PHE A 83 -5.31 -13.74 5.28
C PHE A 83 -6.10 -12.79 4.39
N TRP A 84 -7.00 -12.03 5.00
CA TRP A 84 -7.79 -11.00 4.37
C TRP A 84 -8.21 -10.00 5.43
N ARG A 85 -8.47 -8.77 4.99
CA ARG A 85 -9.05 -7.70 5.80
C ARG A 85 -10.04 -6.92 4.95
N HIS A 86 -11.07 -6.39 5.58
CA HIS A 86 -12.07 -5.54 4.97
C HIS A 86 -12.35 -4.36 5.89
N LEU A 87 -12.18 -3.14 5.35
CA LEU A 87 -12.49 -1.91 6.05
C LEU A 87 -13.92 -1.53 5.71
N LEU A 88 -14.77 -1.46 6.72
CA LEU A 88 -16.16 -1.08 6.58
C LEU A 88 -16.26 0.45 6.54
N GLY A 89 -17.25 0.96 5.81
CA GLY A 89 -17.51 2.40 5.78
C GLY A 89 -17.93 2.92 7.15
N ASN A 90 -17.79 4.22 7.38
CA ASN A 90 -18.15 4.86 8.66
C ASN A 90 -19.63 4.63 9.05
N ASN A 91 -20.49 4.38 8.07
CA ASN A 91 -21.93 4.15 8.26
C ASN A 91 -22.28 2.66 8.48
N ASP A 92 -21.33 1.75 8.25
CA ASP A 92 -21.51 0.30 8.34
C ASP A 92 -20.88 -0.24 9.62
N GLN A 93 -21.25 0.36 10.75
CA GLN A 93 -20.74 -0.10 12.05
C GLN A 93 -21.36 -1.47 12.38
N ILE A 94 -20.48 -2.41 12.69
CA ILE A 94 -20.86 -3.74 13.15
C ILE A 94 -20.53 -3.82 14.63
N ASP A 95 -21.53 -4.18 15.44
CA ASP A 95 -21.37 -4.35 16.88
C ASP A 95 -20.95 -5.77 17.26
N HIS A 96 -21.40 -6.75 16.47
CA HIS A 96 -21.19 -8.16 16.78
C HIS A 96 -20.92 -9.00 15.54
N ILE A 97 -19.98 -9.93 15.66
CA ILE A 97 -19.69 -10.96 14.66
C ILE A 97 -19.92 -12.35 15.25
N ASP A 98 -20.53 -13.26 14.48
CA ASP A 98 -20.66 -14.66 14.89
C ASP A 98 -20.49 -15.59 13.70
N ILE A 99 -20.15 -16.84 13.98
CA ILE A 99 -20.07 -17.90 12.99
C ILE A 99 -21.36 -18.70 13.09
N ALA A 100 -22.19 -18.62 12.05
CA ALA A 100 -23.31 -19.52 11.90
C ALA A 100 -22.77 -20.96 11.75
N LEU A 101 -22.85 -21.73 12.83
CA LEU A 101 -22.70 -23.19 12.78
C LEU A 101 -23.93 -23.72 12.07
N GLY A 102 -23.81 -23.91 10.75
CA GLY A 102 -24.84 -24.56 9.94
C GLY A 102 -25.24 -25.89 10.57
N LYS A 103 -26.55 -26.09 10.73
CA LYS A 103 -27.16 -27.34 11.17
C LYS A 103 -26.93 -28.43 10.13
#